data_AF-A0A1B1UD62-F1
#
_entry.id   AF-A0A1B1UD62-F1
#
_cell.length_a   1.000
_cell.length_b   1.000
_cell.length_c   1.000
_cell.angle_alpha   90.00
_cell.angle_beta   90.00
_cell.angle_gamma   90.00
#
_symmetry.space_group_name_H-M   'P 1'
#
loop_
_entity.id
_entity.type
_entity.pdbx_description
1 polymer ?
#
loop_
_entity_poly.entity_id
_entity_poly.type
_entity_poly.pdbx_seq_one_letter_code
_entity_poly.pdbx_strand_id
1 'polypeptide(L)'
;MTITRRAAIMASIAAPFVVPRLGFAQRSSPTSAPDPGTFFNEWSYANQQIHFNVHKSKTARAITIANESTLIMFVAGQSLALSIITDTFTPTNGSKIDNYCWYDGKNYVAANPLIGAGGDEHNFNLKIADGLISNGKFARVILVPVALSGVTIQYYVSDAYKEIVAAAKKLAAQGITTATPNVKFLVKWNQGESDTRDGTTQQQYTDRFSALYGLVSPHLPGAKWMVAKETRYIGTNSAAIQAAQMALVNGTTIFAGEDMDSIPDSSRNPDQTHLNATGGNSAATMGIAAISAITF
;
A
#
# COMPACT_ATOMS: atom_id res chain seq x y z
N MET A 1 73.51 -30.45 44.17
CA MET A 1 74.16 -29.12 44.37
C MET A 1 73.36 -28.11 43.55
N THR A 2 72.82 -27.06 44.19
CA THR A 2 72.30 -25.79 43.60
C THR A 2 71.44 -25.88 42.31
N ILE A 3 70.10 -25.86 42.34
CA ILE A 3 69.22 -24.65 42.18
C ILE A 3 69.72 -23.73 41.02
N THR A 4 68.98 -23.36 39.96
CA THR A 4 67.86 -22.36 39.96
C THR A 4 67.29 -22.12 38.53
N ARG A 5 65.94 -21.99 38.39
CA ARG A 5 65.06 -21.18 37.47
C ARG A 5 65.57 -20.75 36.05
N ARG A 6 64.76 -20.60 34.99
CA ARG A 6 63.48 -19.87 34.77
C ARG A 6 62.87 -20.35 33.42
N ALA A 7 61.63 -20.11 33.02
CA ALA A 7 60.34 -19.84 33.68
C ALA A 7 59.23 -20.02 32.62
N ALA A 8 58.00 -20.38 33.02
CA ALA A 8 56.86 -20.54 32.13
C ALA A 8 55.67 -19.67 32.57
N ILE A 9 54.91 -19.13 31.62
CA ILE A 9 53.57 -18.53 31.77
C ILE A 9 52.83 -18.89 30.45
N MET A 10 51.91 -19.87 30.42
CA MET A 10 50.53 -19.89 30.94
C MET A 10 49.52 -19.05 30.14
N ALA A 11 48.66 -19.75 29.40
CA ALA A 11 47.23 -19.45 29.30
C ALA A 11 46.51 -20.76 28.90
N SER A 12 45.81 -21.40 29.84
CA SER A 12 45.07 -22.65 29.61
C SER A 12 43.58 -22.41 29.39
N ILE A 13 42.95 -23.32 28.65
CA ILE A 13 41.54 -23.31 28.29
C ILE A 13 40.74 -24.02 29.39
N ALA A 14 39.58 -23.46 29.77
CA ALA A 14 38.65 -24.12 30.71
C ALA A 14 37.20 -24.02 30.22
N ALA A 15 36.56 -25.18 30.05
CA ALA A 15 35.10 -25.35 30.06
C ALA A 15 34.71 -25.98 31.42
N PRO A 16 33.50 -25.70 31.96
CA PRO A 16 32.31 -26.49 31.66
C PRO A 16 31.03 -25.59 31.61
N PHE A 17 29.76 -25.97 31.79
CA PHE A 17 29.06 -27.22 32.19
C PHE A 17 27.64 -27.25 31.55
N VAL A 18 26.94 -28.39 31.55
CA VAL A 18 25.54 -28.50 31.05
C VAL A 18 24.60 -29.02 32.14
N VAL A 19 23.39 -28.44 32.24
CA VAL A 19 22.28 -28.93 33.08
C VAL A 19 21.01 -29.05 32.23
N PRO A 20 20.28 -30.18 32.25
CA PRO A 20 19.14 -30.40 31.36
C PRO A 20 17.83 -29.82 31.92
N ARG A 21 16.88 -29.47 31.03
CA ARG A 21 15.49 -29.15 31.42
C ARG A 21 14.50 -29.98 30.59
N LEU A 22 13.52 -30.55 31.29
CA LEU A 22 12.55 -31.53 30.78
C LEU A 22 11.71 -30.97 29.62
N GLY A 23 11.56 -31.77 28.56
CA GLY A 23 10.69 -31.44 27.43
C GLY A 23 9.23 -31.80 27.70
N PHE A 24 8.34 -30.82 27.58
CA PHE A 24 6.91 -31.08 27.34
C PHE A 24 6.67 -31.14 25.83
N ALA A 25 6.06 -32.24 25.37
CA ALA A 25 5.71 -32.40 23.97
C ALA A 25 4.46 -31.57 23.63
N GLN A 26 4.63 -30.48 22.89
CA GLN A 26 3.52 -29.81 22.23
C GLN A 26 3.43 -30.32 20.79
N ARG A 27 2.26 -30.88 20.43
CA ARG A 27 2.03 -31.46 19.09
C ARG A 27 2.17 -30.38 18.03
N SER A 28 3.17 -30.51 17.15
CA SER A 28 3.17 -29.80 15.87
C SER A 28 2.09 -30.40 14.98
N SER A 29 1.00 -29.66 14.75
CA SER A 29 0.14 -29.90 13.60
C SER A 29 0.97 -29.78 12.32
N PRO A 30 0.69 -30.59 11.28
CA PRO A 30 1.49 -30.56 10.06
C PRO A 30 1.43 -29.15 9.47
N THR A 31 2.61 -28.58 9.20
CA THR A 31 2.74 -27.29 8.55
C THR A 31 2.03 -27.35 7.21
N SER A 32 1.00 -26.52 7.04
CA SER A 32 0.54 -26.13 5.71
C SER A 32 1.75 -25.66 4.90
N ALA A 33 1.74 -25.92 3.59
CA ALA A 33 2.82 -25.51 2.70
C ALA A 33 3.21 -24.04 2.96
N PRO A 34 4.51 -23.69 2.94
CA PRO A 34 4.94 -22.31 3.18
C PRO A 34 4.16 -21.36 2.28
N ASP A 35 3.63 -20.27 2.88
CA ASP A 35 2.90 -19.23 2.16
C ASP A 35 3.76 -18.77 0.98
N PRO A 36 3.28 -18.80 -0.29
CA PRO A 36 4.07 -18.32 -1.43
C PRO A 36 4.48 -16.84 -1.30
N GLY A 37 3.98 -16.13 -0.29
CA GLY A 37 4.52 -14.86 0.22
C GLY A 37 5.76 -14.96 1.12
N THR A 38 6.52 -16.06 1.18
CA THR A 38 7.88 -16.06 1.76
C THR A 38 8.84 -15.25 0.89
N PHE A 39 8.68 -13.93 0.90
CA PHE A 39 9.63 -13.02 0.29
C PHE A 39 10.91 -12.97 1.10
N PHE A 40 12.00 -13.07 0.35
CA PHE A 40 13.37 -12.70 0.65
C PHE A 40 13.62 -11.94 1.96
N ASN A 41 14.51 -12.54 2.76
CA ASN A 41 15.31 -11.93 3.83
C ASN A 41 15.12 -10.42 4.05
N GLU A 42 14.81 -10.06 5.31
CA GLU A 42 14.73 -8.68 5.83
C GLU A 42 15.96 -7.80 5.47
N TRP A 43 17.07 -8.42 5.07
CA TRP A 43 18.29 -7.78 4.57
C TRP A 43 18.22 -7.17 3.17
N SER A 44 17.45 -7.70 2.20
CA SER A 44 17.42 -7.11 0.85
C SER A 44 16.60 -5.81 0.76
N TYR A 45 15.67 -5.61 1.70
CA TYR A 45 14.89 -4.37 1.83
C TYR A 45 15.61 -3.26 2.62
N ALA A 46 16.75 -3.54 3.27
CA ALA A 46 17.53 -2.52 3.98
C ALA A 46 18.25 -1.53 3.03
N ASN A 47 18.42 -1.89 1.74
CA ASN A 47 19.17 -1.11 0.75
C ASN A 47 18.30 -0.50 -0.37
N GLN A 48 16.98 -0.68 -0.33
CA GLN A 48 16.02 0.08 -1.13
C GLN A 48 15.05 0.75 -0.17
N GLN A 49 14.75 2.04 -0.33
CA GLN A 49 13.97 2.86 0.62
C GLN A 49 12.45 2.54 0.61
N ILE A 50 12.09 1.26 0.56
CA ILE A 50 10.72 0.76 0.57
C ILE A 50 10.30 0.55 2.03
N HIS A 51 10.25 1.65 2.78
CA HIS A 51 9.97 1.65 4.22
C HIS A 51 8.48 1.39 4.48
N PHE A 52 8.04 0.13 4.41
CA PHE A 52 6.67 -0.21 4.80
C PHE A 52 6.46 0.06 6.28
N ASN A 53 5.59 1.02 6.58
CA ASN A 53 5.29 1.38 7.96
C ASN A 53 4.65 0.21 8.70
N VAL A 54 5.35 -0.29 9.71
CA VAL A 54 4.88 -1.31 10.67
C VAL A 54 4.80 -0.74 12.08
N HIS A 55 4.40 0.54 12.22
CA HIS A 55 4.36 1.28 13.48
C HIS A 55 3.59 0.54 14.59
N LYS A 56 4.33 -0.06 15.51
CA LYS A 56 3.79 -0.86 16.63
C LYS A 56 2.95 -0.07 17.65
N SER A 57 2.93 1.26 17.55
CA SER A 57 2.13 2.17 18.38
C SER A 57 0.68 2.34 17.91
N LYS A 58 0.32 1.84 16.73
CA LYS A 58 -1.03 2.01 16.16
C LYS A 58 -2.01 1.04 16.82
N THR A 59 -3.18 1.56 17.20
CA THR A 59 -4.22 0.78 17.87
C THR A 59 -4.83 -0.25 16.91
N ALA A 60 -4.61 -1.54 17.18
CA ALA A 60 -5.26 -2.62 16.45
C ALA A 60 -6.79 -2.59 16.67
N ARG A 61 -7.56 -2.88 15.62
CA ARG A 61 -9.02 -2.92 15.66
C ARG A 61 -9.53 -4.13 14.88
N ALA A 62 -10.40 -4.94 15.48
CA ALA A 62 -11.09 -6.02 14.77
C ALA A 62 -11.87 -5.45 13.56
N ILE A 63 -11.88 -6.19 12.45
CA ILE A 63 -12.64 -5.76 11.26
C ILE A 63 -14.11 -6.12 11.48
N THR A 64 -14.92 -5.11 11.80
CA THR A 64 -16.35 -5.29 12.09
C THR A 64 -17.18 -4.69 10.95
N ILE A 65 -17.45 -5.50 9.92
CA ILE A 65 -18.36 -5.18 8.81
C ILE A 65 -19.79 -5.54 9.24
N ALA A 66 -20.30 -4.88 10.28
CA ALA A 66 -21.60 -5.19 10.88
C ALA A 66 -22.77 -4.61 10.06
N ASN A 67 -23.04 -5.18 8.88
CA ASN A 67 -24.09 -4.76 7.93
C ASN A 67 -24.00 -3.31 7.42
N GLU A 68 -22.98 -2.53 7.81
CA GLU A 68 -22.74 -1.16 7.39
C GLU A 68 -22.19 -1.11 5.95
N SER A 69 -22.69 -0.18 5.12
CA SER A 69 -22.14 0.10 3.78
C SER A 69 -20.65 0.43 3.89
N THR A 70 -19.79 -0.46 3.40
CA THR A 70 -18.34 -0.43 3.63
C THR A 70 -17.58 -0.44 2.31
N LEU A 71 -16.67 0.51 2.13
CA LEU A 71 -15.71 0.50 1.02
C LEU A 71 -14.39 -0.13 1.47
N ILE A 72 -13.91 -1.15 0.76
CA ILE A 72 -12.52 -1.60 0.80
C ILE A 72 -11.79 -0.87 -0.34
N MET A 73 -10.92 0.07 -0.01
CA MET A 73 -10.15 0.84 -0.99
C MET A 73 -8.69 0.41 -0.97
N PHE A 74 -8.29 -0.33 -2.00
CA PHE A 74 -6.90 -0.59 -2.32
C PHE A 74 -6.28 0.69 -2.86
N VAL A 75 -5.25 1.19 -2.18
CA VAL A 75 -4.50 2.38 -2.56
C VAL A 75 -3.21 1.89 -3.21
N ALA A 76 -3.20 1.86 -4.54
CA ALA A 76 -2.18 1.26 -5.38
C ALA A 76 -1.55 2.29 -6.32
N GLY A 77 -0.33 2.00 -6.81
CA GLY A 77 0.42 2.88 -7.70
C GLY A 77 1.75 3.30 -7.08
N GLN A 78 2.15 4.57 -7.23
CA GLN A 78 3.49 5.02 -6.84
C GLN A 78 3.53 6.05 -5.70
N SER A 79 4.54 6.92 -5.67
CA SER A 79 4.88 7.77 -4.54
C SER A 79 3.73 8.64 -4.04
N LEU A 80 2.89 9.20 -4.90
CA LEU A 80 1.71 9.99 -4.48
C LEU A 80 0.65 9.16 -3.74
N ALA A 81 0.60 7.84 -3.93
CA ALA A 81 -0.26 6.94 -3.16
C ALA A 81 0.31 6.58 -1.76
N LEU A 82 1.50 7.08 -1.41
CA LEU A 82 2.20 6.81 -0.15
C LEU A 82 1.93 7.89 0.93
N SER A 83 2.56 7.73 2.09
CA SER A 83 2.54 8.68 3.22
C SER A 83 3.69 9.69 3.08
N ILE A 84 3.60 10.59 2.12
CA ILE A 84 4.70 11.52 1.73
C ILE A 84 4.27 12.99 1.59
N ILE A 85 3.10 13.36 2.13
CA ILE A 85 2.63 14.74 2.11
C ILE A 85 2.78 15.33 3.50
N THR A 86 3.57 16.39 3.63
CA THR A 86 3.66 17.19 4.86
C THR A 86 2.34 17.94 5.08
N ASP A 87 1.59 17.57 6.11
CA ASP A 87 0.25 18.08 6.45
C ASP A 87 -0.01 17.86 7.95
N THR A 88 -1.17 18.26 8.47
CA THR A 88 -1.58 18.08 9.89
C THR A 88 -2.96 17.44 10.05
N PHE A 89 -3.50 16.84 8.99
CA PHE A 89 -4.87 16.33 8.96
C PHE A 89 -5.13 15.16 9.92
N THR A 90 -6.13 15.36 10.76
CA THR A 90 -6.77 14.34 11.61
C THR A 90 -8.19 14.08 11.12
N PRO A 91 -8.60 12.83 10.84
CA PRO A 91 -9.94 12.52 10.34
C PRO A 91 -11.02 12.73 11.40
N THR A 92 -12.16 13.27 10.98
CA THR A 92 -13.34 13.49 11.84
C THR A 92 -14.07 12.18 12.17
N ASN A 93 -14.07 11.22 11.24
CA ASN A 93 -14.73 9.91 11.36
C ASN A 93 -13.72 8.80 11.71
N GLY A 94 -12.68 9.07 12.49
CA GLY A 94 -11.62 8.08 12.80
C GLY A 94 -12.10 6.76 13.45
N SER A 95 -13.31 6.72 14.02
CA SER A 95 -13.97 5.50 14.51
C SER A 95 -14.56 4.60 13.41
N LYS A 96 -14.68 5.14 12.18
CA LYS A 96 -15.25 4.52 10.97
C LYS A 96 -14.25 4.42 9.81
N ILE A 97 -13.01 4.85 10.00
CA ILE A 97 -11.91 4.61 9.04
C ILE A 97 -10.94 3.59 9.63
N ASP A 98 -10.62 2.61 8.82
CA ASP A 98 -9.81 1.44 9.12
C ASP A 98 -8.59 1.40 8.17
N ASN A 99 -7.47 0.87 8.64
CA ASN A 99 -6.26 0.68 7.85
C ASN A 99 -5.81 -0.77 7.98
N TYR A 100 -5.96 -1.52 6.90
CA TYR A 100 -5.54 -2.91 6.79
C TYR A 100 -4.07 -2.97 6.36
N CYS A 101 -3.23 -3.56 7.21
CA CYS A 101 -1.86 -3.87 6.87
C CYS A 101 -1.79 -5.27 6.26
N TRP A 102 -1.40 -5.35 4.99
CA TRP A 102 -1.36 -6.63 4.29
C TRP A 102 -0.17 -7.51 4.67
N TYR A 103 0.90 -6.92 5.23
CA TYR A 103 2.07 -7.66 5.71
C TYR A 103 1.72 -8.64 6.82
N ASP A 104 1.11 -8.14 7.89
CA ASP A 104 0.72 -8.94 9.05
C ASP A 104 -0.75 -9.38 9.03
N GLY A 105 -1.51 -8.92 8.03
CA GLY A 105 -2.92 -9.22 7.84
C GLY A 105 -3.83 -8.59 8.89
N LYS A 106 -3.37 -7.60 9.66
CA LYS A 106 -4.16 -6.98 10.73
C LYS A 106 -4.78 -5.67 10.30
N ASN A 107 -5.81 -5.28 11.03
CA ASN A 107 -6.49 -4.00 10.87
C ASN A 107 -6.27 -3.09 12.07
N TYR A 108 -6.22 -1.79 11.78
CA TYR A 108 -5.85 -0.74 12.72
C TYR A 108 -6.76 0.47 12.56
N VAL A 109 -6.84 1.29 13.61
CA VAL A 109 -7.41 2.64 13.50
C VAL A 109 -6.60 3.43 12.48
N ALA A 110 -7.24 3.93 11.42
CA ALA A 110 -6.55 4.70 10.39
C ALA A 110 -6.09 6.07 10.93
N ALA A 111 -4.79 6.33 10.81
CA ALA A 111 -4.15 7.59 11.16
C ALA A 111 -2.85 7.70 10.36
N ASN A 112 -2.38 8.91 10.08
CA ASN A 112 -1.11 9.12 9.37
C ASN A 112 0.12 8.79 10.26
N PRO A 113 1.25 8.35 9.68
CA PRO A 113 1.34 7.72 8.36
C PRO A 113 0.57 6.39 8.32
N LEU A 114 0.07 6.00 7.15
CA LEU A 114 -0.66 4.74 7.00
C LEU A 114 0.29 3.53 7.11
N ILE A 115 -0.15 2.52 7.84
CA ILE A 115 0.54 1.23 7.98
C ILE A 115 0.44 0.47 6.64
N GLY A 116 1.55 -0.12 6.22
CA GLY A 116 1.68 -0.77 4.91
C GLY A 116 1.88 0.21 3.74
N ALA A 117 1.81 1.53 3.96
CA ALA A 117 2.32 2.52 3.03
C ALA A 117 3.80 2.83 3.32
N GLY A 118 4.53 3.27 2.30
CA GLY A 118 5.84 3.91 2.45
C GLY A 118 5.76 5.34 2.98
N GLY A 119 6.84 5.84 3.56
CA GLY A 119 7.02 7.25 3.98
C GLY A 119 6.34 7.60 5.30
N ASP A 120 6.90 8.57 6.03
CA ASP A 120 6.56 8.83 7.44
C ASP A 120 5.51 9.95 7.65
N GLU A 121 4.91 10.47 6.57
CA GLU A 121 4.03 11.65 6.58
C GLU A 121 2.56 11.33 6.25
N HIS A 122 1.78 12.29 5.73
CA HIS A 122 0.35 12.10 5.47
C HIS A 122 0.08 11.45 4.12
N ASN A 123 -0.94 10.60 4.11
CA ASN A 123 -1.51 10.03 2.91
C ASN A 123 -2.87 10.69 2.64
N PHE A 124 -3.03 11.38 1.51
CA PHE A 124 -4.27 12.12 1.22
C PHE A 124 -5.50 11.19 1.08
N ASN A 125 -5.31 9.89 0.85
CA ASN A 125 -6.40 8.92 0.80
C ASN A 125 -7.10 8.76 2.17
N LEU A 126 -6.49 9.19 3.28
CA LEU A 126 -7.18 9.30 4.57
C LEU A 126 -8.23 10.42 4.58
N LYS A 127 -7.97 11.55 3.89
CA LYS A 127 -8.96 12.62 3.70
C LYS A 127 -10.10 12.15 2.80
N ILE A 128 -9.79 11.36 1.77
CA ILE A 128 -10.81 10.77 0.87
C ILE A 128 -11.73 9.84 1.67
N ALA A 129 -11.17 8.96 2.50
CA ALA A 129 -11.95 8.09 3.38
C ALA A 129 -12.87 8.88 4.32
N ASP A 130 -12.35 9.94 4.95
CA ASP A 130 -13.14 10.80 5.85
C ASP A 130 -14.27 11.52 5.11
N GLY A 131 -13.98 12.11 3.95
CA GLY A 131 -14.97 12.82 3.14
C GLY A 131 -16.06 11.93 2.56
N LEU A 132 -15.74 10.68 2.18
CA LEU A 132 -16.74 9.71 1.71
C LEU A 132 -17.74 9.30 2.81
N ILE A 133 -17.30 9.30 4.07
CA ILE A 133 -18.15 9.02 5.24
C ILE A 133 -18.97 10.26 5.60
N SER A 134 -18.35 11.44 5.67
CA SER A 134 -19.05 12.71 5.92
C SER A 134 -20.13 13.02 4.87
N ASN A 135 -19.91 12.62 3.61
CA ASN A 135 -20.89 12.75 2.52
C ASN A 135 -21.93 11.61 2.48
N GLY A 136 -21.89 10.66 3.41
CA GLY A 136 -22.84 9.54 3.49
C GLY A 136 -22.75 8.50 2.36
N LYS A 137 -21.70 8.54 1.52
CA LYS A 137 -21.52 7.57 0.41
C LYS A 137 -21.23 6.16 0.94
N PHE A 138 -20.48 6.07 2.04
CA PHE A 138 -20.21 4.85 2.80
C PHE A 138 -20.29 5.12 4.29
N ALA A 139 -20.66 4.13 5.10
CA ALA A 139 -20.66 4.22 6.56
C ALA A 139 -19.29 3.84 7.18
N ARG A 140 -18.43 3.17 6.41
CA ARG A 140 -17.03 2.82 6.76
C ARG A 140 -16.15 2.79 5.52
N VAL A 141 -14.88 3.12 5.68
CA VAL A 141 -13.85 2.90 4.67
C VAL A 141 -12.67 2.16 5.29
N ILE A 142 -12.24 1.07 4.65
CA ILE A 142 -11.02 0.32 4.99
C ILE A 142 -9.98 0.62 3.91
N LEU A 143 -8.90 1.30 4.31
CA LEU A 143 -7.76 1.61 3.46
C LEU A 143 -6.79 0.42 3.44
N VAL A 144 -6.40 -0.01 2.23
CA VAL A 144 -5.47 -1.12 1.99
C VAL A 144 -4.29 -0.60 1.15
N PRO A 145 -3.24 -0.01 1.76
CA PRO A 145 -2.10 0.52 1.01
C PRO A 145 -1.25 -0.61 0.42
N VAL A 146 -1.04 -0.57 -0.90
CA VAL A 146 -0.29 -1.56 -1.72
C VAL A 146 0.48 -0.84 -2.86
N ALA A 147 0.97 0.37 -2.54
CA ALA A 147 1.68 1.26 -3.45
C ALA A 147 3.20 1.24 -3.20
N LEU A 148 3.99 1.46 -4.26
CA LEU A 148 5.46 1.38 -4.22
C LEU A 148 6.14 2.60 -4.84
N SER A 149 7.10 3.19 -4.14
CA SER A 149 7.76 4.43 -4.60
C SER A 149 8.56 4.22 -5.90
N GLY A 150 8.42 5.15 -6.86
CA GLY A 150 9.29 5.25 -8.04
C GLY A 150 9.19 4.12 -9.08
N VAL A 151 8.18 3.25 -8.99
CA VAL A 151 8.01 2.11 -9.89
C VAL A 151 7.20 2.45 -11.15
N THR A 152 7.52 1.80 -12.26
CA THR A 152 6.73 1.85 -13.50
C THR A 152 5.60 0.82 -13.47
N ILE A 153 4.61 0.99 -14.35
CA ILE A 153 3.56 -0.01 -14.56
C ILE A 153 4.14 -1.35 -15.06
N GLN A 154 5.30 -1.33 -15.73
CA GLN A 154 6.00 -2.56 -16.11
C GLN A 154 6.46 -3.36 -14.89
N TYR A 155 6.95 -2.70 -13.83
CA TYR A 155 7.33 -3.38 -12.60
C TYR A 155 6.12 -3.98 -11.87
N TYR A 156 4.98 -3.30 -11.93
CA TYR A 156 3.71 -3.84 -11.45
C TYR A 156 3.30 -5.12 -12.18
N VAL A 157 3.39 -5.17 -13.51
CA VAL A 157 3.10 -6.40 -14.28
C VAL A 157 4.06 -7.54 -13.95
N SER A 158 5.37 -7.26 -13.76
CA SER A 158 6.36 -8.32 -13.49
C SER A 158 6.36 -8.82 -12.04
N ASP A 159 6.08 -7.95 -11.07
CA ASP A 159 6.31 -8.25 -9.65
C ASP A 159 5.27 -7.64 -8.71
N ALA A 160 5.08 -6.31 -8.71
CA ALA A 160 4.33 -5.65 -7.64
C ALA A 160 2.81 -5.93 -7.61
N TYR A 161 2.22 -6.49 -8.68
CA TYR A 161 0.84 -7.01 -8.63
C TYR A 161 0.64 -8.04 -7.50
N LYS A 162 1.71 -8.75 -7.11
CA LYS A 162 1.70 -9.77 -6.05
C LYS A 162 1.27 -9.20 -4.70
N GLU A 163 1.56 -7.91 -4.43
CA GLU A 163 1.16 -7.22 -3.20
C GLU A 163 -0.35 -7.00 -3.14
N ILE A 164 -0.95 -6.54 -4.25
CA ILE A 164 -2.41 -6.39 -4.40
C ILE A 164 -3.10 -7.75 -4.26
N VAL A 165 -2.51 -8.81 -4.83
CA VAL A 165 -3.02 -10.18 -4.73
C VAL A 165 -2.87 -10.78 -3.32
N ALA A 166 -1.77 -10.51 -2.61
CA ALA A 166 -1.60 -10.87 -1.20
C ALA A 166 -2.63 -10.16 -0.31
N ALA A 167 -2.79 -8.85 -0.55
CA ALA A 167 -3.99 -8.04 -0.29
C ALA A 167 -5.30 -8.82 -0.27
N ALA A 168 -5.78 -9.11 -1.47
CA ALA A 168 -7.06 -9.77 -1.69
C ALA A 168 -7.16 -11.13 -0.98
N LYS A 169 -6.09 -11.94 -1.03
CA LYS A 169 -6.06 -13.28 -0.41
C LYS A 169 -6.16 -13.24 1.12
N LYS A 170 -5.46 -12.30 1.79
CA LYS A 170 -5.49 -12.21 3.25
C LYS A 170 -6.83 -11.65 3.76
N LEU A 171 -7.46 -10.72 3.03
CA LEU A 171 -8.85 -10.30 3.29
C LEU A 171 -9.85 -11.44 3.07
N ALA A 172 -9.72 -12.18 1.97
CA ALA A 172 -10.59 -13.33 1.68
C ALA A 172 -10.47 -14.44 2.73
N ALA A 173 -9.26 -14.71 3.25
CA ALA A 173 -9.03 -15.63 4.36
C ALA A 173 -9.69 -15.19 5.69
N GLN A 174 -10.10 -13.92 5.79
CA GLN A 174 -10.88 -13.36 6.91
C GLN A 174 -12.38 -13.24 6.60
N GLY A 175 -12.84 -13.82 5.47
CA GLY A 175 -14.24 -13.76 5.03
C GLY A 175 -14.65 -12.45 4.35
N ILE A 176 -13.68 -11.57 4.03
CA ILE A 176 -13.93 -10.27 3.40
C ILE A 176 -13.63 -10.38 1.90
N THR A 177 -14.69 -10.47 1.11
CA THR A 177 -14.64 -10.68 -0.34
C THR A 177 -15.64 -9.76 -1.04
N THR A 178 -15.59 -9.66 -2.37
CA THR A 178 -16.57 -8.92 -3.16
C THR A 178 -17.99 -9.50 -3.11
N ALA A 179 -18.16 -10.71 -2.56
CA ALA A 179 -19.47 -11.29 -2.26
C ALA A 179 -19.98 -10.99 -0.83
N THR A 180 -19.17 -10.36 0.02
CA THR A 180 -19.58 -10.00 1.39
C THR A 180 -20.67 -8.92 1.35
N PRO A 181 -21.85 -9.11 1.97
CA PRO A 181 -22.96 -8.16 1.91
C PRO A 181 -22.57 -6.75 2.35
N ASN A 182 -23.08 -5.75 1.64
CA ASN A 182 -22.82 -4.32 1.86
C ASN A 182 -21.34 -3.88 1.76
N VAL A 183 -20.46 -4.75 1.25
CA VAL A 183 -19.05 -4.42 0.98
C VAL A 183 -18.85 -4.13 -0.50
N LYS A 184 -18.20 -3.01 -0.80
CA LYS A 184 -17.77 -2.63 -2.14
C LYS A 184 -16.24 -2.57 -2.20
N PHE A 185 -15.66 -2.95 -3.32
CA PHE A 185 -14.22 -2.96 -3.53
C PHE A 185 -13.84 -1.97 -4.63
N LEU A 186 -12.81 -1.18 -4.35
CA LEU A 186 -12.20 -0.23 -5.28
C LEU A 186 -10.68 -0.43 -5.28
N VAL A 187 -10.10 -0.60 -6.47
CA VAL A 187 -8.67 -0.40 -6.69
C VAL A 187 -8.47 1.02 -7.22
N LYS A 188 -7.91 1.87 -6.37
CA LYS A 188 -7.54 3.23 -6.71
C LYS A 188 -6.09 3.24 -7.18
N TRP A 189 -5.88 3.63 -8.44
CA TRP A 189 -4.60 3.57 -9.13
C TRP A 189 -4.05 4.97 -9.39
N ASN A 190 -2.98 5.30 -8.69
CA ASN A 190 -2.27 6.58 -8.74
C ASN A 190 -0.83 6.33 -9.21
N GLN A 191 -0.63 6.28 -10.53
CA GLN A 191 0.68 6.05 -11.13
C GLN A 191 0.75 6.53 -12.58
N GLY A 192 1.88 7.15 -12.93
CA GLY A 192 2.30 7.38 -14.31
C GLY A 192 3.55 8.26 -14.47
N GLU A 193 4.04 8.87 -13.39
CA GLU A 193 5.18 9.80 -13.41
C GLU A 193 6.51 9.06 -13.66
N SER A 194 6.67 7.82 -13.17
CA SER A 194 7.84 6.98 -13.52
C SER A 194 7.82 6.54 -14.99
N ASP A 195 6.65 6.31 -15.56
CA ASP A 195 6.48 6.00 -16.99
C ASP A 195 6.65 7.25 -17.87
N THR A 196 6.37 8.44 -17.33
CA THR A 196 6.71 9.73 -17.95
C THR A 196 8.21 9.96 -17.99
N ARG A 197 8.92 9.73 -16.87
CA ARG A 197 10.40 9.75 -16.79
C ARG A 197 11.04 8.83 -17.81
N ASP A 198 10.51 7.61 -17.96
CA ASP A 198 11.09 6.57 -18.81
C ASP A 198 10.62 6.63 -20.28
N GLY A 199 9.77 7.61 -20.63
CA GLY A 199 9.28 7.80 -22.01
C GLY A 199 8.37 6.67 -22.52
N THR A 200 7.68 5.96 -21.64
CA THR A 200 6.72 4.90 -22.01
C THR A 200 5.68 5.43 -22.99
N THR A 201 5.43 4.71 -24.08
CA THR A 201 4.42 5.10 -25.06
C THR A 201 3.00 4.82 -24.58
N GLN A 202 2.01 5.52 -25.16
CA GLN A 202 0.59 5.30 -24.84
C GLN A 202 0.21 3.81 -24.92
N GLN A 203 0.58 3.15 -26.02
CA GLN A 203 0.28 1.74 -26.24
C GLN A 203 0.94 0.85 -25.17
N GLN A 204 2.23 1.04 -24.88
CA GLN A 204 2.93 0.27 -23.86
C GLN A 204 2.27 0.41 -22.48
N TYR A 205 1.81 1.60 -22.11
CA TYR A 205 1.12 1.81 -20.84
C TYR A 205 -0.25 1.11 -20.82
N THR A 206 -1.06 1.27 -21.88
CA THR A 206 -2.38 0.63 -21.99
C THR A 206 -2.28 -0.91 -21.99
N ASP A 207 -1.31 -1.48 -22.72
CA ASP A 207 -1.06 -2.93 -22.78
C ASP A 207 -0.63 -3.47 -21.40
N ARG A 208 0.31 -2.77 -20.73
CA ARG A 208 0.77 -3.15 -19.38
C ARG A 208 -0.33 -3.01 -18.33
N PHE A 209 -1.16 -1.97 -18.37
CA PHE A 209 -2.31 -1.86 -17.47
C PHE A 209 -3.31 -2.99 -17.70
N SER A 210 -3.59 -3.32 -18.97
CA SER A 210 -4.49 -4.43 -19.31
C SER A 210 -3.97 -5.77 -18.77
N ALA A 211 -2.65 -6.00 -18.85
CA ALA A 211 -2.00 -7.16 -18.24
C ALA A 211 -2.10 -7.15 -16.69
N LEU A 212 -1.83 -6.02 -16.04
CA LEU A 212 -1.97 -5.84 -14.59
C LEU A 212 -3.42 -6.13 -14.13
N TYR A 213 -4.40 -5.57 -14.82
CA TYR A 213 -5.81 -5.82 -14.57
C TYR A 213 -6.15 -7.32 -14.73
N GLY A 214 -5.62 -7.99 -15.77
CA GLY A 214 -5.77 -9.42 -15.96
C GLY A 214 -5.14 -10.29 -14.85
N LEU A 215 -4.04 -9.84 -14.26
CA LEU A 215 -3.37 -10.52 -13.13
C LEU A 215 -4.11 -10.34 -11.79
N VAL A 216 -4.74 -9.19 -11.57
CA VAL A 216 -5.36 -8.83 -10.28
C VAL A 216 -6.86 -9.12 -10.23
N SER A 217 -7.61 -8.87 -11.30
CA SER A 217 -9.08 -9.00 -11.31
C SER A 217 -9.62 -10.39 -10.96
N PRO A 218 -8.96 -11.53 -11.23
CA PRO A 218 -9.42 -12.85 -10.75
C PRO A 218 -9.40 -12.98 -9.22
N HIS A 219 -8.59 -12.17 -8.53
CA HIS A 219 -8.50 -12.15 -7.07
C HIS A 219 -9.41 -11.10 -6.42
N LEU A 220 -9.92 -10.14 -7.20
CA LEU A 220 -10.89 -9.11 -6.77
C LEU A 220 -12.11 -9.07 -7.73
N PRO A 221 -12.86 -10.17 -7.89
CA PRO A 221 -13.87 -10.29 -8.93
C PRO A 221 -15.02 -9.30 -8.70
N GLY A 222 -15.26 -8.42 -9.68
CA GLY A 222 -16.29 -7.37 -9.60
C GLY A 222 -15.85 -6.07 -8.89
N ALA A 223 -14.62 -6.01 -8.36
CA ALA A 223 -14.07 -4.76 -7.86
C ALA A 223 -13.99 -3.71 -8.97
N LYS A 224 -14.32 -2.45 -8.64
CA LYS A 224 -14.15 -1.33 -9.55
C LYS A 224 -12.69 -0.87 -9.52
N TRP A 225 -12.22 -0.32 -10.63
CA TRP A 225 -10.92 0.33 -10.74
C TRP A 225 -11.13 1.81 -11.04
N MET A 226 -10.30 2.66 -10.45
CA MET A 226 -10.29 4.09 -10.70
C MET A 226 -8.87 4.52 -11.04
N VAL A 227 -8.67 5.03 -12.26
CA VAL A 227 -7.37 5.41 -12.80
C VAL A 227 -7.24 6.93 -12.72
N ALA A 228 -6.39 7.42 -11.83
CA ALA A 228 -6.08 8.85 -11.76
C ALA A 228 -5.29 9.28 -13.02
N LYS A 229 -5.51 10.52 -13.47
CA LYS A 229 -4.68 11.16 -14.47
C LYS A 229 -3.49 11.80 -13.75
N GLU A 230 -2.43 11.02 -13.63
CA GLU A 230 -1.25 11.29 -12.81
C GLU A 230 -0.02 10.95 -13.63
N THR A 231 0.62 11.97 -14.21
CA THR A 231 1.77 11.81 -15.12
C THR A 231 2.89 12.79 -14.83
N ARG A 232 2.62 13.87 -14.09
CA ARG A 232 3.57 14.97 -13.87
C ARG A 232 4.87 14.52 -13.19
N TYR A 233 5.97 14.55 -13.93
CA TYR A 233 7.33 14.34 -13.44
C TYR A 233 8.19 15.59 -13.67
N ILE A 234 8.75 16.15 -12.60
CA ILE A 234 9.61 17.35 -12.58
C ILE A 234 9.04 18.46 -13.48
N GLY A 235 7.80 18.87 -13.18
CA GLY A 235 7.10 19.94 -13.91
C GLY A 235 6.51 19.55 -15.27
N THR A 236 6.79 18.35 -15.79
CA THR A 236 6.39 17.92 -17.13
C THR A 236 5.32 16.84 -17.08
N ASN A 237 4.17 17.08 -17.73
CA ASN A 237 3.12 16.08 -17.92
C ASN A 237 3.37 15.27 -19.19
N SER A 238 3.01 13.98 -19.22
CA SER A 238 3.09 13.16 -20.42
C SER A 238 1.75 13.02 -21.12
N ALA A 239 1.58 13.69 -22.25
CA ALA A 239 0.40 13.53 -23.11
C ALA A 239 0.16 12.06 -23.52
N ALA A 240 1.22 11.26 -23.66
CA ALA A 240 1.12 9.84 -24.00
C ALA A 240 0.52 9.00 -22.86
N ILE A 241 0.98 9.23 -21.62
CA ILE A 241 0.44 8.52 -20.44
C ILE A 241 -0.96 9.04 -20.09
N GLN A 242 -1.23 10.34 -20.22
CA GLN A 242 -2.57 10.91 -20.07
C GLN A 242 -3.57 10.26 -21.05
N ALA A 243 -3.18 10.15 -22.33
CA ALA A 243 -4.00 9.49 -23.34
C ALA A 243 -4.21 7.99 -23.03
N ALA A 244 -3.22 7.31 -22.45
CA ALA A 244 -3.34 5.91 -22.03
C ALA A 244 -4.31 5.77 -20.84
N GLN A 245 -4.13 6.57 -19.79
CA GLN A 245 -4.98 6.59 -18.60
C GLN A 245 -6.45 6.89 -18.96
N MET A 246 -6.70 7.82 -19.88
CA MET A 246 -8.05 8.10 -20.40
C MET A 246 -8.62 6.94 -21.24
N ALA A 247 -7.82 6.33 -22.11
CA ALA A 247 -8.27 5.23 -22.99
C ALA A 247 -8.63 3.94 -22.23
N LEU A 248 -8.16 3.77 -21.00
CA LEU A 248 -8.51 2.64 -20.13
C LEU A 248 -9.92 2.75 -19.52
N VAL A 249 -10.50 3.96 -19.48
CA VAL A 249 -11.79 4.21 -18.83
C VAL A 249 -12.94 3.67 -19.69
N ASN A 250 -13.76 2.80 -19.11
CA ASN A 250 -14.89 2.15 -19.78
C ASN A 250 -16.25 2.36 -19.08
N GLY A 251 -16.27 3.08 -17.94
CA GLY A 251 -17.49 3.44 -17.21
C GLY A 251 -18.25 2.29 -16.56
N THR A 252 -17.69 1.07 -16.56
CA THR A 252 -18.35 -0.14 -16.04
C THR A 252 -17.50 -0.90 -15.03
N THR A 253 -16.23 -1.16 -15.37
CA THR A 253 -15.22 -1.77 -14.49
C THR A 253 -14.06 -0.82 -14.18
N ILE A 254 -13.70 0.06 -15.12
CA ILE A 254 -12.62 1.05 -15.00
C ILE A 254 -13.22 2.45 -15.18
N PHE A 255 -13.00 3.30 -14.18
CA PHE A 255 -13.52 4.66 -14.09
C PHE A 255 -12.38 5.69 -14.08
N ALA A 256 -12.66 6.91 -14.53
CA ALA A 256 -11.74 8.02 -14.37
C ALA A 256 -11.61 8.39 -12.88
N GLY A 257 -10.37 8.60 -12.42
CA GLY A 257 -10.05 9.10 -11.09
C GLY A 257 -9.77 10.60 -11.08
N GLU A 258 -8.95 11.02 -10.12
CA GLU A 258 -8.55 12.42 -9.97
C GLU A 258 -7.71 12.91 -11.17
N ASP A 259 -7.91 14.18 -11.55
CA ASP A 259 -7.00 14.87 -12.47
C ASP A 259 -5.84 15.48 -11.68
N MET A 260 -4.91 14.64 -11.27
CA MET A 260 -3.74 15.03 -10.47
C MET A 260 -2.81 15.96 -11.26
N ASP A 261 -2.79 15.86 -12.58
CA ASP A 261 -2.03 16.73 -13.48
C ASP A 261 -2.59 18.16 -13.56
N SER A 262 -3.88 18.36 -13.26
CA SER A 262 -4.50 19.70 -13.15
C SER A 262 -4.05 20.49 -11.91
N ILE A 263 -3.44 19.84 -10.91
CA ILE A 263 -2.99 20.50 -9.69
C ILE A 263 -1.78 21.40 -9.99
N PRO A 264 -1.87 22.73 -9.73
CA PRO A 264 -0.88 23.70 -10.16
C PRO A 264 0.43 23.61 -9.38
N ASP A 265 1.48 24.17 -9.96
CA ASP A 265 2.87 24.22 -9.47
C ASP A 265 2.99 24.75 -8.02
N SER A 266 2.15 25.70 -7.63
CA SER A 266 2.07 26.25 -6.27
C SER A 266 1.54 25.27 -5.22
N SER A 267 0.89 24.20 -5.67
CA SER A 267 0.36 23.10 -4.85
C SER A 267 1.25 21.85 -4.89
N ARG A 268 2.49 21.99 -5.38
CA ARG A 268 3.53 20.96 -5.39
C ARG A 268 4.71 21.30 -4.49
N ASN A 269 5.54 20.30 -4.23
CA ASN A 269 6.85 20.47 -3.63
C ASN A 269 7.83 21.08 -4.66
N PRO A 270 9.01 21.56 -4.23
CA PRO A 270 10.02 22.11 -5.14
C PRO A 270 10.50 21.15 -6.24
N ASP A 271 10.32 19.84 -6.06
CA ASP A 271 10.58 18.80 -7.08
C ASP A 271 9.58 18.81 -8.26
N GLN A 272 8.52 19.63 -8.18
CA GLN A 272 7.46 19.78 -9.18
C GLN A 272 6.79 18.47 -9.62
N THR A 273 6.88 17.44 -8.79
CA THR A 273 6.34 16.09 -8.95
C THR A 273 5.32 15.85 -7.84
N HIS A 274 5.78 15.85 -6.59
CA HIS A 274 4.96 15.50 -5.43
C HIS A 274 4.10 16.68 -4.95
N LEU A 275 3.02 16.35 -4.27
CA LEU A 275 2.06 17.33 -3.75
C LEU A 275 2.51 17.88 -2.38
N ASN A 276 2.28 19.17 -2.16
CA ASN A 276 2.30 19.75 -0.82
C ASN A 276 0.91 19.62 -0.14
N ALA A 277 0.74 20.11 1.09
CA ALA A 277 -0.55 20.05 1.81
C ALA A 277 -1.75 20.57 0.97
N THR A 278 -1.59 21.69 0.26
CA THR A 278 -2.62 22.28 -0.60
C THR A 278 -2.94 21.35 -1.77
N GLY A 279 -1.93 20.77 -2.41
CA GLY A 279 -2.12 19.76 -3.45
C GLY A 279 -2.84 18.52 -2.93
N GLY A 280 -2.45 18.00 -1.76
CA GLY A 280 -3.11 16.86 -1.11
C GLY A 280 -4.58 17.12 -0.78
N ASN A 281 -4.94 18.36 -0.42
CA ASN A 281 -6.34 18.77 -0.23
C ASN A 281 -7.12 18.79 -1.56
N SER A 282 -6.51 19.31 -2.64
CA SER A 282 -7.11 19.33 -3.98
C SER A 282 -7.30 17.90 -4.53
N ALA A 283 -6.29 17.05 -4.42
CA ALA A 283 -6.34 15.64 -4.75
C ALA A 283 -7.46 14.92 -3.99
N ALA A 284 -7.53 15.09 -2.66
CA ALA A 284 -8.58 14.49 -1.86
C ALA A 284 -9.99 14.94 -2.27
N THR A 285 -10.17 16.24 -2.57
CA THR A 285 -11.45 16.79 -3.03
C THR A 285 -11.89 16.15 -4.36
N MET A 286 -10.96 16.02 -5.32
CA MET A 286 -11.24 15.35 -6.60
C MET A 286 -11.52 13.85 -6.40
N GLY A 287 -10.80 13.18 -5.50
CA GLY A 287 -10.98 11.75 -5.23
C GLY A 287 -12.34 11.42 -4.60
N ILE A 288 -12.79 12.27 -3.67
CA ILE A 288 -14.15 12.17 -3.11
C ILE A 288 -15.20 12.33 -4.21
N ALA A 289 -15.04 13.30 -5.11
CA ALA A 289 -15.97 13.52 -6.22
C ALA A 289 -16.00 12.33 -7.20
N ALA A 290 -14.83 11.86 -7.64
CA ALA A 290 -14.70 10.74 -8.57
C ALA A 290 -15.33 9.45 -7.99
N ILE A 291 -15.01 9.07 -6.76
CA ILE A 291 -15.56 7.87 -6.10
C ILE A 291 -17.07 8.04 -5.83
N SER A 292 -17.54 9.25 -5.52
CA SER A 292 -18.96 9.52 -5.32
C SER A 292 -19.78 9.32 -6.60
N ALA A 293 -19.20 9.58 -7.78
CA ALA A 293 -19.84 9.35 -9.08
C ALA A 293 -19.91 7.87 -9.50
N ILE A 294 -19.12 6.97 -8.87
CA ILE A 294 -19.15 5.54 -9.19
C ILE A 294 -20.44 4.88 -8.66
N THR A 295 -21.14 4.16 -9.53
CA THR A 295 -22.19 3.20 -9.16
C THR A 295 -21.56 1.83 -8.93
N PHE A 296 -21.75 1.31 -7.71
CA PHE A 296 -21.07 0.12 -7.18
C PHE A 296 -21.96 -1.11 -7.07
#